data_AF-A0A0K0SUQ0-F1
#
_entry.id   AF-A0A0K0SUQ0-F1
#
_cell.length_a   1.000
_cell.length_b   1.000
_cell.length_c   1.000
_cell.angle_alpha   90.00
_cell.angle_beta   90.00
_cell.angle_gamma   90.00
#
_symmetry.space_group_name_H-M   'P 1'
#
loop_
_entity.id
_entity.type
_entity.pdbx_description
1 polymer ?
#
loop_
_entity_poly.entity_id
_entity_poly.type
_entity_poly.pdbx_seq_one_letter_code
_entity_poly.pdbx_strand_id
1 'polypeptide(L)'
;MGILNKLPGGVRYPSHKEWQLLKKLPKWWLVGTVLFAAPIVHAWWQDGDLLTHDIERTSMFLGLLFTFWFFIGAMMIGLIVIIIMKGPGYVSDPYYLPKEDKSLENPPKQE
;
A
#
# COMPACT_ATOMS: atom_id res chain seq x y z
N MET A 1 -2.04 -9.29 24.69
CA MET A 1 -3.24 -9.30 23.84
C MET A 1 -2.79 -8.92 22.43
N GLY A 2 -2.91 -9.83 21.47
CA GLY A 2 -2.42 -9.60 20.11
C GLY A 2 -3.39 -8.71 19.34
N ILE A 3 -2.86 -7.73 18.61
CA ILE A 3 -3.65 -6.76 17.81
C ILE A 3 -4.45 -7.44 16.67
N LEU A 4 -4.17 -8.71 16.34
CA LEU A 4 -4.84 -9.46 15.28
C LEU A 4 -5.16 -10.90 15.70
N ASN A 5 -6.45 -11.27 15.66
CA ASN A 5 -6.92 -12.64 15.91
C ASN A 5 -6.76 -13.52 14.65
N LYS A 6 -6.24 -14.73 14.83
CA LYS A 6 -6.06 -15.72 13.75
C LYS A 6 -7.06 -16.86 13.89
N LEU A 7 -7.60 -17.32 12.77
CA LEU A 7 -8.53 -18.44 12.73
C LEU A 7 -7.77 -19.76 12.97
N PRO A 8 -8.16 -20.59 13.97
CA PRO A 8 -7.60 -21.93 14.12
C PRO A 8 -8.00 -22.78 12.90
N GLY A 9 -7.02 -23.37 12.20
CA GLY A 9 -7.26 -24.20 11.01
C GLY A 9 -7.40 -23.44 9.68
N GLY A 10 -7.16 -22.13 9.66
CA GLY A 10 -7.24 -21.32 8.44
C GLY A 10 -6.21 -21.72 7.36
N VAL A 11 -6.66 -21.79 6.10
CA VAL A 11 -5.78 -22.01 4.94
C VAL A 11 -4.96 -20.74 4.70
N ARG A 12 -3.63 -20.87 4.73
CA ARG A 12 -2.72 -19.75 4.46
C ARG A 12 -2.54 -19.57 2.96
N TYR A 13 -3.02 -18.45 2.43
CA TYR A 13 -2.73 -18.06 1.05
C TYR A 13 -1.31 -17.46 0.94
N PRO A 14 -0.52 -17.82 -0.10
CA PRO A 14 0.82 -17.30 -0.26
C PRO A 14 0.80 -15.85 -0.77
N SER A 15 1.16 -14.88 0.06
CA SER A 15 1.35 -13.45 -0.33
C SER A 15 2.73 -13.15 -0.95
N HIS A 16 3.30 -14.13 -1.66
CA HIS A 16 4.72 -14.10 -2.01
C HIS A 16 5.10 -12.91 -2.90
N LYS A 17 4.25 -12.52 -3.85
CA LYS A 17 4.55 -11.45 -4.80
C LYS A 17 4.42 -10.07 -4.16
N GLU A 18 3.36 -9.84 -3.38
CA GLU A 18 3.11 -8.56 -2.72
C GLU A 18 4.21 -8.24 -1.70
N TRP A 19 4.67 -9.26 -0.97
CA TRP A 19 5.77 -9.13 -0.01
C TRP A 19 7.12 -8.84 -0.68
N GLN A 20 7.40 -9.48 -1.82
CA GLN A 20 8.60 -9.18 -2.61
C GLN A 20 8.57 -7.75 -3.16
N LEU A 21 7.40 -7.28 -3.61
CA LEU A 21 7.24 -5.90 -4.09
C LEU A 21 7.49 -4.91 -2.97
N LEU A 22 6.89 -5.13 -1.80
CA LEU A 22 7.05 -4.27 -0.62
C LEU A 22 8.53 -4.17 -0.19
N LYS A 23 9.28 -5.28 -0.24
CA LYS A 23 10.73 -5.28 0.06
C LYS A 23 11.57 -4.52 -0.96
N LYS A 24 11.16 -4.50 -2.23
CA LYS A 24 11.88 -3.76 -3.28
C LYS A 24 11.52 -2.27 -3.27
N LEU A 25 10.34 -1.91 -2.76
CA LEU A 25 9.80 -0.56 -2.78
C LEU A 25 10.73 0.52 -2.20
N PRO A 26 11.42 0.31 -1.05
CA PRO A 26 12.36 1.31 -0.51
C PRO A 26 13.49 1.64 -1.48
N LYS A 27 13.96 0.68 -2.29
CA LYS A 27 15.00 0.93 -3.28
C LYS A 27 14.50 1.82 -4.41
N TRP A 28 13.29 1.55 -4.91
CA TRP A 28 12.65 2.39 -5.93
C TRP A 28 12.36 3.80 -5.41
N TRP A 29 11.94 3.91 -4.16
CA TRP A 29 11.74 5.20 -3.50
C TRP A 29 13.04 6.00 -3.42
N LEU A 30 14.15 5.39 -3.02
CA LEU A 30 15.46 6.06 -2.99
C LEU A 30 15.90 6.52 -4.38
N VAL A 31 15.81 5.64 -5.39
CA VAL A 31 16.20 5.97 -6.76
C VAL A 31 15.36 7.12 -7.32
N GLY A 32 14.03 7.07 -7.16
CA GLY A 32 13.15 8.14 -7.64
C GLY A 32 13.35 9.45 -6.86
N THR A 33 13.59 9.38 -5.55
CA THR A 33 13.90 10.55 -4.74
C THR A 33 15.17 11.23 -5.23
N VAL A 34 16.24 10.47 -5.48
CA VAL A 34 17.50 11.01 -6.03
C VAL A 34 17.27 11.61 -7.42
N LEU A 35 16.49 10.95 -8.29
CA LEU A 35 16.22 11.44 -9.64
C LEU A 35 15.53 12.81 -9.65
N PHE A 36 14.51 13.01 -8.80
CA PHE A 36 13.78 14.28 -8.72
C PHE A 36 14.49 15.34 -7.88
N ALA A 37 15.27 14.93 -6.87
CA ALA A 37 16.04 15.86 -6.03
C ALA A 37 17.35 16.33 -6.70
N ALA A 38 17.93 15.54 -7.60
CA ALA A 38 19.18 15.87 -8.29
C ALA A 38 19.19 17.27 -8.93
N PRO A 39 18.20 17.69 -9.75
CA PRO A 39 18.21 19.02 -10.34
C PRO A 39 18.09 20.14 -9.31
N ILE A 40 17.36 19.91 -8.22
CA ILE A 40 17.18 20.89 -7.12
C ILE A 40 18.51 21.09 -6.39
N VAL A 41 19.18 20.00 -6.02
CA VAL A 41 20.49 20.05 -5.34
C VAL A 41 21.55 20.67 -6.25
N HIS A 42 21.53 20.34 -7.53
CA HIS A 42 22.44 20.94 -8.50
C HIS A 42 22.24 22.45 -8.65
N ALA A 43 20.98 22.91 -8.77
CA ALA A 43 20.67 24.34 -8.82
C ALA A 43 21.13 25.07 -7.54
N TRP A 44 20.86 24.48 -6.37
CA TRP A 44 21.34 25.02 -5.09
C TRP A 44 22.87 25.11 -5.02
N TRP A 45 23.59 24.11 -5.55
CA TRP A 45 25.05 24.10 -5.56
C TRP A 45 25.65 25.19 -6.46
N GLN A 46 25.00 25.50 -7.59
CA GLN A 46 25.50 26.49 -8.54
C GLN A 46 25.23 27.92 -8.09
N ASP A 47 23.99 28.21 -7.68
CA ASP A 47 23.55 29.59 -7.44
C ASP A 47 23.52 29.96 -5.95
N GLY A 48 23.61 28.98 -5.06
CA GLY A 48 23.54 29.18 -3.60
C GLY A 48 22.14 29.54 -3.08
N ASP A 49 21.20 29.82 -3.98
CA ASP A 49 19.82 30.18 -3.68
C ASP A 49 18.85 29.52 -4.68
N LEU A 50 17.79 28.94 -4.13
CA LEU A 50 16.74 28.23 -4.87
C LEU A 50 15.68 29.20 -5.41
N LEU A 51 15.64 30.43 -4.90
CA LEU A 51 14.52 31.37 -5.07
C LEU A 51 14.83 32.54 -6.01
N THR A 52 16.02 32.64 -6.59
CA THR A 52 16.42 33.85 -7.34
C THR A 52 16.57 33.65 -8.84
N HIS A 53 17.03 32.48 -9.31
CA HIS A 53 17.29 32.28 -10.74
C HIS A 53 16.18 31.47 -11.45
N ASP A 54 15.73 30.37 -10.84
CA ASP A 54 14.92 29.34 -11.52
C ASP A 54 13.74 28.86 -10.63
N ILE A 55 12.94 29.79 -10.10
CA ILE A 55 11.82 29.48 -9.17
C ILE A 55 10.81 28.51 -9.81
N GLU A 56 10.39 28.76 -11.04
CA GLU A 56 9.38 27.95 -11.73
C GLU A 56 9.87 26.51 -11.88
N ARG A 57 11.10 26.32 -12.35
CA ARG A 57 11.71 25.01 -12.51
C ARG A 57 11.90 24.29 -11.18
N THR A 58 12.41 24.99 -10.17
CA THR A 58 12.63 24.44 -8.83
C THR A 58 11.32 23.98 -8.19
N SER A 59 10.28 24.81 -8.25
CA SER A 59 8.95 24.49 -7.72
C SER A 59 8.28 23.32 -8.46
N MET A 60 8.48 23.21 -9.78
CA MET A 60 8.00 22.06 -10.56
C MET A 60 8.65 20.74 -10.11
N PHE A 61 9.98 20.70 -9.97
CA PHE A 61 10.68 19.49 -9.51
C PHE A 61 10.35 19.15 -8.05
N LEU A 62 10.17 20.17 -7.20
CA LEU A 62 9.75 19.98 -5.82
C LEU A 62 8.33 19.38 -5.75
N GLY A 63 7.40 19.89 -6.59
CA GLY A 63 6.05 19.34 -6.73
C GLY A 63 6.06 17.88 -7.22
N LEU A 64 6.90 17.57 -8.21
CA LEU A 64 7.13 16.20 -8.70
C LEU A 64 7.65 15.28 -7.60
N LEU A 65 8.60 15.74 -6.79
CA LEU A 65 9.16 14.99 -5.68
C LEU A 65 8.08 14.63 -4.63
N PHE A 66 7.29 15.61 -4.20
CA PHE A 66 6.19 15.38 -3.26
C PHE A 66 5.11 14.47 -3.83
N THR A 67 4.77 14.64 -5.11
CA THR A 67 3.81 13.79 -5.82
C THR A 67 4.31 12.35 -5.87
N PHE A 68 5.58 12.14 -6.20
CA PHE A 68 6.21 10.82 -6.21
C PHE A 68 6.18 10.16 -4.84
N TRP A 69 6.53 10.89 -3.77
CA TRP A 69 6.44 10.39 -2.40
C TRP A 69 5.01 10.00 -2.01
N PHE A 70 4.01 10.80 -2.39
CA PHE A 70 2.61 10.50 -2.16
C PHE A 70 2.19 9.18 -2.83
N PHE A 71 2.52 9.00 -4.12
CA PHE A 71 2.21 7.75 -4.84
C PHE A 71 2.92 6.53 -4.25
N ILE A 72 4.19 6.65 -3.87
CA ILE A 72 4.92 5.56 -3.19
C ILE A 72 4.24 5.22 -1.86
N GLY A 73 3.86 6.23 -1.08
CA GLY A 73 3.16 6.06 0.19
C GLY A 73 1.82 5.34 0.02
N ALA A 74 0.99 5.78 -0.93
CA ALA A 74 -0.28 5.14 -1.25
C ALA A 74 -0.10 3.67 -1.68
N MET A 75 0.88 3.40 -2.54
CA MET A 75 1.20 2.03 -2.96
C MET A 75 1.70 1.16 -1.80
N MET A 76 2.51 1.71 -0.89
CA MET A 76 2.99 1.00 0.29
C MET A 76 1.82 0.59 1.20
N ILE A 77 0.89 1.51 1.47
CA ILE A 77 -0.31 1.24 2.25
C ILE A 77 -1.16 0.16 1.56
N GLY A 78 -1.38 0.28 0.25
CA GLY A 78 -2.14 -0.71 -0.52
C GLY A 78 -1.53 -2.12 -0.44
N LEU A 79 -0.20 -2.24 -0.59
CA LEU A 79 0.49 -3.53 -0.44
C LEU A 79 0.35 -4.12 0.97
N ILE A 80 0.48 -3.29 2.01
CA ILE A 80 0.32 -3.71 3.40
C ILE A 80 -1.10 -4.24 3.63
N VAL A 81 -2.12 -3.50 3.16
CA VAL A 81 -3.53 -3.92 3.25
C VAL A 81 -3.73 -5.25 2.57
N ILE A 82 -3.23 -5.44 1.34
CA ILE A 82 -3.36 -6.72 0.63
C ILE A 82 -2.68 -7.85 1.41
N ILE A 83 -1.47 -7.65 1.94
CA ILE A 83 -0.77 -8.65 2.75
C ILE A 83 -1.56 -9.04 4.00
N ILE A 84 -2.24 -8.07 4.63
CA ILE A 84 -3.10 -8.32 5.79
C ILE A 84 -4.36 -9.10 5.36
N MET A 85 -5.06 -8.65 4.31
CA MET A 85 -6.29 -9.29 3.82
C MET A 85 -6.05 -10.72 3.32
N LYS A 86 -4.94 -10.96 2.62
CA LYS A 86 -4.51 -12.29 2.16
C LYS A 86 -3.78 -13.10 3.22
N GLY A 87 -3.65 -12.57 4.43
CA GLY A 87 -2.77 -13.06 5.48
C GLY A 87 -3.06 -14.49 5.98
N PRO A 88 -2.50 -14.89 7.14
CA PRO A 88 -2.60 -16.25 7.70
C PRO A 88 -4.01 -16.61 8.23
N GLY A 89 -5.09 -16.09 7.63
CA GLY A 89 -6.45 -16.22 8.13
C GLY A 89 -6.73 -15.28 9.29
N TYR A 90 -6.46 -13.98 9.13
CA TYR A 90 -6.93 -12.98 10.10
C TYR A 90 -8.45 -12.88 10.03
N VAL A 91 -9.08 -12.79 11.20
CA VAL A 91 -10.53 -12.88 11.35
C VAL A 91 -11.02 -11.50 11.72
N SER A 92 -11.89 -10.94 10.87
CA SER A 92 -12.77 -9.83 11.28
C SER A 92 -13.63 -10.32 12.44
N ASP A 93 -14.07 -9.42 13.33
CA ASP A 93 -14.89 -9.81 14.49
C ASP A 93 -15.98 -10.82 14.10
N PRO A 94 -16.08 -11.98 14.80
CA PRO A 94 -17.03 -13.00 14.45
C PRO A 94 -18.45 -12.45 14.59
N TYR A 95 -19.19 -12.38 13.48
CA TYR A 95 -20.60 -12.05 13.53
C TYR A 95 -21.38 -13.19 14.17
N TYR A 96 -22.38 -12.84 14.99
CA TYR A 96 -23.34 -13.82 15.48
C TYR A 96 -24.19 -14.29 14.29
N LEU A 97 -23.90 -15.50 13.80
CA LEU A 97 -24.72 -16.17 12.80
C LEU A 97 -25.88 -16.87 13.51
N PRO A 98 -27.15 -16.50 13.23
CA PRO A 98 -28.30 -17.27 13.67
C PRO A 98 -28.19 -18.70 13.17
N LYS A 99 -28.76 -19.64 13.93
CA LYS A 99 -28.75 -21.06 13.55
C LYS A 99 -29.44 -21.22 12.19
N GLU A 100 -28.75 -21.83 11.23
CA GLU A 100 -29.24 -22.05 9.87
C GLU A 100 -30.53 -22.88 9.88
N ASP A 101 -31.57 -22.36 9.24
CA ASP A 101 -32.86 -23.04 9.08
C ASP A 101 -32.87 -23.85 7.77
N LYS A 102 -32.59 -25.14 7.91
CA LYS A 102 -32.53 -26.10 6.79
C LYS A 102 -33.88 -26.33 6.10
N SER A 103 -35.00 -25.86 6.67
CA SER A 103 -36.30 -25.99 6.03
C SER A 103 -36.43 -25.12 4.77
N LEU A 104 -35.63 -24.05 4.67
CA LEU A 104 -35.60 -23.10 3.55
C LEU A 104 -34.74 -23.57 2.37
N GLU A 105 -33.98 -24.65 2.53
CA GLU A 105 -33.10 -25.21 1.48
C GLU A 105 -33.81 -26.16 0.52
N ASN A 106 -35.08 -26.49 0.76
CA ASN A 106 -35.83 -27.37 -0.14
C ASN A 106 -36.16 -26.64 -1.45
N PRO A 107 -35.66 -27.10 -2.61
CA PRO A 107 -36.05 -26.51 -3.88
C PRO A 107 -37.56 -26.70 -4.11
N PRO A 108 -38.23 -25.74 -4.78
CA PRO A 108 -39.65 -25.88 -5.09
C PRO A 108 -39.87 -27.19 -5.86
N LYS A 109 -40.82 -28.01 -5.39
CA LYS A 109 -41.26 -29.19 -6.13
C LYS A 109 -41.74 -28.71 -7.50
N GLN A 110 -41.08 -29.18 -8.57
CA GLN A 110 -41.60 -29.03 -9.92
C GLN A 110 -42.87 -29.87 -10.02
N GLU A 111 -44.02 -29.20 -10.13
CA GLU A 111 -45.31 -29.81 -10.48
C GLU A 111 -45.33 -30.26 -11.95
#